data_AF-A0A7X4IA34-F1
#
_entry.id   AF-A0A7X4IA34-F1
#
_cell.length_a   1.000
_cell.length_b   1.000
_cell.length_c   1.000
_cell.angle_alpha   90.00
_cell.angle_beta   90.00
_cell.angle_gamma   90.00
#
_symmetry.space_group_name_H-M   'P 1'
#
loop_
_entity.id
_entity.type
_entity.pdbx_description
1 polymer ?
#
loop_
_entity_poly.entity_id
_entity_poly.type
_entity_poly.pdbx_seq_one_letter_code
_entity_poly.pdbx_strand_id
1 'polypeptide(L)'
;MHSYLRSIGFSDIKNRRQLTPITKEIIAYPTTRNIITVDADTRLVQLTKDFGEGFGISLVGEMDIDNTVSFEYYFPYVRSSSVMNQERIYIEKHGDKESFAGVCEDYNLGMTLIFFLTNVSDYANTKWMNYSNHLINKAYMSGLSTNGKIILDIEQLPPSTKEHNHSSANRNKLIEAARQGDRTAMESLTLDDMDIYTQVNRRSHYEDILSIVETNFMPYGIETEHYSIIGNILDYTLCKNDYTNDNVYLLNVETNEMLMTIAINEKDLLGLPAPGRRFKGEIWLQGNVIF
;
A
#
# COMPACT_ATOMS: atom_id res chain seq x y z
N MET A 1 -4.31 -12.72 -3.10
CA MET A 1 -5.32 -12.06 -3.99
C MET A 1 -6.76 -12.38 -3.60
N HIS A 2 -7.27 -13.61 -3.77
CA HIS A 2 -8.68 -13.95 -3.49
C HIS A 2 -9.12 -13.61 -2.05
N SER A 3 -8.25 -13.86 -1.08
CA SER A 3 -8.47 -13.58 0.36
C SER A 3 -8.80 -12.12 0.66
N TYR A 4 -8.29 -11.18 -0.14
CA TYR A 4 -8.47 -9.75 0.07
C TYR A 4 -9.77 -9.20 -0.53
N LEU A 5 -10.55 -9.98 -1.27
CA LEU A 5 -11.88 -9.53 -1.73
C LEU A 5 -12.79 -9.15 -0.55
N ARG A 6 -12.63 -9.81 0.61
CA ARG A 6 -13.39 -9.47 1.82
C ARG A 6 -13.17 -8.04 2.28
N SER A 7 -11.96 -7.49 2.10
CA SER A 7 -11.57 -6.14 2.55
C SER A 7 -12.42 -5.05 1.91
N ILE A 8 -12.93 -5.31 0.69
CA ILE A 8 -13.80 -4.40 -0.07
C ILE A 8 -15.26 -4.85 -0.04
N GLY A 9 -15.69 -5.61 0.96
CA GLY A 9 -17.10 -5.95 1.16
C GLY A 9 -17.56 -7.29 0.57
N PHE A 10 -16.68 -8.10 -0.01
CA PHE A 10 -17.04 -9.44 -0.52
C PHE A 10 -16.76 -10.56 0.49
N SER A 11 -17.25 -10.42 1.73
CA SER A 11 -16.98 -11.36 2.83
C SER A 11 -17.49 -12.79 2.58
N ASP A 12 -18.57 -12.91 1.80
CA ASP A 12 -19.30 -14.17 1.61
C ASP A 12 -18.80 -14.97 0.40
N ILE A 13 -17.83 -14.44 -0.34
CA ILE A 13 -17.19 -15.13 -1.46
C ILE A 13 -16.09 -16.05 -0.90
N LYS A 14 -16.34 -17.35 -0.98
CA LYS A 14 -15.39 -18.39 -0.56
C LYS A 14 -14.82 -19.16 -1.73
N ASN A 15 -15.55 -19.24 -2.85
CA ASN A 15 -15.22 -20.13 -3.96
C ASN A 15 -15.32 -19.42 -5.32
N ARG A 16 -14.55 -19.91 -6.31
CA ARG A 16 -14.52 -19.40 -7.69
C ARG A 16 -15.91 -19.34 -8.37
N ARG A 17 -16.84 -20.22 -8.00
CA ARG A 17 -18.21 -20.23 -8.53
C ARG A 17 -19.01 -18.98 -8.15
N GLN A 18 -18.79 -18.45 -6.93
CA GLN A 18 -19.42 -17.22 -6.47
C GLN A 18 -18.78 -15.97 -7.10
N LEU A 19 -17.53 -16.07 -7.55
CA LEU A 19 -16.84 -14.99 -8.26
C LEU A 19 -17.27 -14.86 -9.72
N THR A 20 -17.63 -15.97 -10.37
CA THR A 20 -18.05 -16.00 -11.78
C THR A 20 -19.14 -14.97 -12.16
N PRO A 21 -20.23 -14.76 -11.38
CA PRO A 21 -21.20 -13.71 -11.70
C PRO A 21 -20.57 -12.30 -11.66
N ILE A 22 -19.70 -12.03 -10.69
CA ILE A 22 -19.03 -10.73 -10.53
C ILE A 22 -18.09 -10.48 -11.71
N THR A 23 -17.28 -11.47 -12.10
CA THR A 23 -16.41 -11.33 -13.27
C THR A 23 -17.20 -11.08 -14.54
N LYS A 24 -18.34 -11.78 -14.73
CA LYS A 24 -19.24 -11.55 -15.87
C LYS A 24 -19.81 -10.13 -15.86
N GLU A 25 -20.15 -9.61 -14.69
CA GLU A 25 -20.63 -8.24 -14.55
C GLU A 25 -19.55 -7.21 -14.88
N ILE A 26 -18.31 -7.42 -14.43
CA ILE A 26 -17.17 -6.55 -14.79
C ILE A 26 -16.94 -6.54 -16.30
N ILE A 27 -17.05 -7.70 -16.97
CA ILE A 27 -16.90 -7.81 -18.42
C ILE A 27 -18.02 -7.11 -19.17
N ALA A 28 -19.27 -7.24 -18.68
CA ALA A 28 -20.44 -6.65 -19.33
C ALA A 28 -20.55 -5.13 -19.12
N TYR A 29 -20.23 -4.66 -17.91
CA TYR A 29 -20.40 -3.27 -17.49
C TYR A 29 -19.18 -2.76 -16.70
N PRO A 30 -18.00 -2.63 -17.33
CA PRO A 30 -16.82 -2.08 -16.71
C PRO A 30 -16.97 -0.57 -16.48
N THR A 31 -16.43 -0.07 -15.38
CA THR A 31 -16.28 1.37 -15.11
C THR A 31 -15.19 1.96 -16.01
N THR A 32 -14.06 1.25 -16.14
CA THR A 32 -12.96 1.65 -17.03
C THR A 32 -12.51 0.46 -17.87
N ARG A 33 -12.20 0.73 -19.14
CA ARG A 33 -11.69 -0.26 -20.09
C ARG A 33 -10.43 0.29 -20.75
N ASN A 34 -9.29 -0.33 -20.45
CA ASN A 34 -8.01 -0.02 -21.08
C ASN A 34 -7.57 -1.19 -21.95
N ILE A 35 -7.25 -0.91 -23.22
CA ILE A 35 -6.72 -1.88 -24.17
C ILE A 35 -5.45 -1.28 -24.76
N ILE A 36 -4.31 -1.96 -24.57
CA ILE A 36 -3.00 -1.49 -25.00
C ILE A 36 -2.36 -2.56 -25.89
N THR A 37 -1.87 -2.17 -27.05
CA THR A 37 -1.09 -3.07 -27.91
C THR A 37 0.28 -3.31 -27.27
N VAL A 38 0.62 -4.57 -27.00
CA VAL A 38 1.90 -4.96 -26.41
C VAL A 38 2.82 -5.55 -27.47
N ASP A 39 2.26 -6.34 -28.39
CA ASP A 39 2.95 -6.93 -29.53
C ASP A 39 2.06 -6.86 -30.79
N ALA A 40 2.58 -7.28 -31.95
CA ALA A 40 1.85 -7.30 -33.22
C ALA A 40 0.52 -8.05 -33.13
N ASP A 41 0.48 -9.13 -32.34
CA ASP A 41 -0.65 -10.06 -32.28
C ASP A 41 -1.36 -10.08 -30.92
N THR A 42 -0.82 -9.36 -29.92
CA THR A 42 -1.29 -9.42 -28.53
C THR A 42 -1.57 -8.03 -27.95
N ARG A 43 -2.76 -7.87 -27.37
CA ARG A 43 -3.17 -6.66 -26.66
C ARG A 43 -3.44 -6.97 -25.19
N LEU A 44 -2.87 -6.18 -24.29
CA LEU A 44 -3.24 -6.20 -22.87
C LEU A 44 -4.62 -5.57 -22.70
N VAL A 45 -5.49 -6.25 -21.96
CA VAL A 45 -6.81 -5.77 -21.58
C VAL A 45 -6.89 -5.65 -20.06
N GLN A 46 -7.17 -4.45 -19.57
CA GLN A 46 -7.48 -4.21 -18.16
C GLN A 46 -8.90 -3.62 -18.04
N LEU A 47 -9.80 -4.37 -17.41
CA LEU A 47 -11.15 -3.94 -17.10
C LEU A 47 -11.28 -3.70 -15.61
N THR A 48 -11.69 -2.51 -15.20
CA THR A 48 -11.98 -2.22 -13.79
C THR A 48 -13.46 -1.92 -13.61
N LYS A 49 -14.00 -2.37 -12.49
CA LYS A 49 -15.34 -1.98 -12.05
C LYS A 49 -15.28 -1.52 -10.61
N ASP A 50 -15.85 -0.35 -10.36
CA ASP A 50 -16.04 0.20 -9.03
C ASP A 50 -17.25 -0.51 -8.39
N PHE A 51 -17.09 -0.92 -7.14
CA PHE A 51 -18.17 -1.51 -6.33
C PHE A 51 -18.51 -0.64 -5.12
N GLY A 52 -17.99 0.58 -5.09
CA GLY A 52 -18.20 1.59 -4.07
C GLY A 52 -17.26 2.76 -4.34
N GLU A 53 -17.43 3.85 -3.61
CA GLU A 53 -16.57 5.02 -3.78
C GLU A 53 -15.13 4.68 -3.35
N GLY A 54 -14.20 4.72 -4.31
CA GLY A 54 -12.78 4.54 -4.06
C GLY A 54 -12.28 3.10 -4.07
N PHE A 55 -13.10 2.08 -4.33
CA PHE A 55 -12.63 0.69 -4.40
C PHE A 55 -13.40 -0.15 -5.44
N GLY A 56 -12.78 -1.25 -5.87
CA GLY A 56 -13.37 -2.11 -6.88
C GLY A 56 -12.55 -3.36 -7.18
N ILE A 57 -12.87 -4.00 -8.31
CA ILE A 57 -12.15 -5.17 -8.81
C ILE A 57 -11.62 -4.88 -10.21
N SER A 58 -10.37 -5.25 -10.45
CA SER A 58 -9.70 -5.21 -11.74
C SER A 58 -9.55 -6.62 -12.31
N LEU A 59 -9.87 -6.80 -13.59
CA LEU A 59 -9.58 -7.97 -14.40
C LEU A 59 -8.48 -7.63 -15.38
N VAL A 60 -7.44 -8.46 -15.45
CA VAL A 60 -6.34 -8.32 -16.40
C VAL A 60 -6.23 -9.58 -17.25
N GLY A 61 -5.97 -9.38 -18.53
CA GLY A 61 -5.78 -10.45 -19.48
C GLY A 61 -5.28 -9.97 -20.82
N GLU A 62 -5.33 -10.86 -21.79
CA GLU A 62 -4.87 -10.62 -23.15
C GLU A 62 -6.01 -10.79 -24.15
N MET A 63 -5.90 -10.04 -25.25
CA MET A 63 -6.76 -10.14 -26.41
C MET A 63 -5.90 -10.50 -27.61
N ASP A 64 -6.29 -11.57 -28.29
CA ASP A 64 -5.66 -12.04 -29.53
C ASP A 64 -6.18 -11.28 -30.77
N ILE A 65 -5.63 -11.65 -31.93
CA ILE A 65 -5.98 -11.09 -33.25
C ILE A 65 -7.47 -11.30 -33.58
N ASP A 66 -8.06 -12.41 -33.12
CA ASP A 66 -9.46 -12.77 -33.35
C ASP A 66 -10.42 -12.02 -32.39
N ASN A 67 -9.90 -11.11 -31.56
CA ASN A 67 -10.59 -10.40 -30.49
C ASN A 67 -11.17 -11.31 -29.39
N THR A 68 -10.64 -12.51 -29.24
CA THR A 68 -10.94 -13.39 -28.11
C THR A 68 -10.17 -12.90 -26.90
N VAL A 69 -10.88 -12.65 -25.79
CA VAL A 69 -10.28 -12.18 -24.55
C VAL A 69 -10.09 -13.33 -23.58
N SER A 70 -8.85 -13.51 -23.12
CA SER A 70 -8.47 -14.45 -22.06
C SER A 70 -8.09 -13.67 -20.80
N PHE A 71 -8.91 -13.75 -19.76
CA PHE A 71 -8.58 -13.16 -18.46
C PHE A 71 -7.71 -14.10 -17.64
N GLU A 72 -6.54 -13.61 -17.22
CA GLU A 72 -5.53 -14.40 -16.52
C GLU A 72 -5.67 -14.29 -15.01
N TYR A 73 -5.87 -13.06 -14.53
CA TYR A 73 -5.98 -12.79 -13.10
C TYR A 73 -6.91 -11.61 -12.80
N TYR A 74 -7.26 -11.52 -11.52
CA TYR A 74 -8.07 -10.44 -10.98
C TYR A 74 -7.54 -10.03 -9.62
N PHE A 75 -7.82 -8.79 -9.23
CA PHE A 75 -7.48 -8.29 -7.91
C PHE A 75 -8.48 -7.24 -7.43
N PRO A 76 -8.83 -7.21 -6.13
CA PRO A 76 -9.42 -6.04 -5.52
C PRO A 76 -8.42 -4.88 -5.53
N TYR A 77 -8.92 -3.65 -5.63
CA TYR A 77 -8.11 -2.44 -5.50
C TYR A 77 -8.83 -1.39 -4.65
N VAL A 78 -8.04 -0.52 -4.04
CA VAL A 78 -8.49 0.73 -3.40
C VAL A 78 -7.70 1.90 -3.99
N ARG A 79 -8.35 3.04 -4.15
CA ARG A 79 -7.71 4.29 -4.61
C ARG A 79 -7.33 5.13 -3.41
N SER A 80 -6.11 5.64 -3.44
CA SER A 80 -5.63 6.63 -2.48
C SER A 80 -5.66 8.02 -3.08
N SER A 81 -5.93 9.02 -2.26
CA SER A 81 -5.85 10.44 -2.63
C SER A 81 -4.46 11.03 -2.40
N SER A 82 -3.60 10.32 -1.67
CA SER A 82 -2.28 10.82 -1.25
C SER A 82 -1.18 10.28 -2.16
N VAL A 83 -0.44 11.20 -2.80
CA VAL A 83 0.75 10.88 -3.59
C VAL A 83 1.95 10.75 -2.69
N MET A 84 2.67 9.63 -2.82
CA MET A 84 4.00 9.46 -2.27
C MET A 84 5.06 9.81 -3.32
N ASN A 85 6.07 10.57 -2.91
CA ASN A 85 7.29 10.78 -3.67
C ASN A 85 8.35 9.80 -3.17
N GLN A 86 8.96 9.08 -4.09
CA GLN A 86 10.02 8.11 -3.87
C GLN A 86 11.22 8.54 -4.71
N GLU A 87 12.45 8.19 -4.34
CA GLU A 87 13.61 8.54 -5.18
C GLU A 87 13.51 7.89 -6.56
N ARG A 88 13.19 6.60 -6.57
CA ARG A 88 13.03 5.83 -7.80
C ARG A 88 12.19 4.58 -7.57
N ILE A 89 11.24 4.36 -8.47
CA ILE A 89 10.39 3.18 -8.52
C ILE A 89 10.81 2.34 -9.74
N TYR A 90 11.16 1.09 -9.49
CA TYR A 90 11.41 0.07 -10.51
C TYR A 90 10.16 -0.80 -10.65
N ILE A 91 9.80 -1.15 -11.89
CA ILE A 91 8.70 -2.08 -12.14
C ILE A 91 9.29 -3.42 -12.53
N GLU A 92 8.98 -4.44 -11.75
CA GLU A 92 9.42 -5.83 -11.96
C GLU A 92 8.21 -6.73 -12.23
N LYS A 93 8.40 -7.73 -13.10
CA LYS A 93 7.39 -8.77 -13.32
C LYS A 93 7.49 -9.80 -12.20
N HIS A 94 6.35 -10.21 -11.64
CA HIS A 94 6.32 -11.34 -10.73
C HIS A 94 6.66 -12.61 -11.48
N GLY A 95 7.84 -13.20 -11.25
CA GLY A 95 8.33 -14.45 -11.86
C GLY A 95 7.39 -15.13 -12.86
N ASP A 96 6.52 -16.02 -12.37
CA ASP A 96 5.61 -16.85 -13.18
C ASP A 96 4.20 -16.25 -13.43
N LYS A 97 3.95 -14.99 -13.05
CA LYS A 97 2.65 -14.33 -13.19
C LYS A 97 2.76 -13.13 -14.13
N GLU A 98 1.73 -12.88 -14.95
CA GLU A 98 1.58 -11.64 -15.75
C GLU A 98 1.24 -10.39 -14.92
N SER A 99 1.52 -10.43 -13.62
CA SER A 99 1.36 -9.31 -12.70
C SER A 99 2.70 -8.65 -12.43
N PHE A 100 2.67 -7.36 -12.07
CA PHE A 100 3.86 -6.56 -11.83
C PHE A 100 3.89 -6.03 -10.40
N ALA A 101 5.09 -5.83 -9.87
CA ALA A 101 5.33 -5.10 -8.63
C ALA A 101 6.13 -3.83 -8.90
N GLY A 102 5.85 -2.81 -8.10
CA GLY A 102 6.76 -1.68 -7.92
C GLY A 102 7.73 -1.97 -6.78
N VAL A 103 9.00 -1.68 -7.00
CA VAL A 103 10.10 -1.84 -6.06
C VAL A 103 10.78 -0.50 -5.89
N CYS A 104 10.86 0.01 -4.66
CA CYS A 104 11.61 1.22 -4.36
C CYS A 104 12.36 1.09 -3.03
N GLU A 105 13.50 1.75 -2.90
CA GLU A 105 14.17 1.90 -1.61
C GLU A 105 13.49 3.03 -0.85
N ASP A 106 12.97 2.74 0.34
CA ASP A 106 12.40 3.75 1.22
C ASP A 106 13.36 4.00 2.39
N TYR A 107 13.95 5.18 2.43
CA TYR A 107 14.93 5.56 3.44
C TYR A 107 14.33 5.74 4.83
N ASN A 108 13.07 6.18 4.91
CA ASN A 108 12.37 6.36 6.17
C ASN A 108 12.07 5.01 6.82
N LEU A 109 11.85 3.98 6.00
CA LEU A 109 11.71 2.61 6.48
C LEU A 109 13.05 1.88 6.64
N GLY A 110 14.11 2.32 5.96
CA GLY A 110 15.40 1.62 5.93
C GLY A 110 15.34 0.25 5.25
N MET A 111 14.38 0.05 4.34
CA MET A 111 14.13 -1.23 3.67
C MET A 111 13.60 -1.03 2.24
N THR A 112 13.72 -2.08 1.43
CA THR A 112 13.09 -2.13 0.11
C THR A 112 11.58 -2.33 0.25
N LEU A 113 10.82 -1.38 -0.27
CA LEU A 113 9.37 -1.43 -0.36
C LEU A 113 8.98 -2.12 -1.67
N ILE A 114 8.11 -3.12 -1.58
CA ILE A 114 7.58 -3.88 -2.71
C ILE A 114 6.06 -3.81 -2.65
N PHE A 115 5.41 -3.32 -3.71
CA PHE A 115 3.97 -3.16 -3.77
C PHE A 115 3.39 -3.71 -5.06
N PHE A 116 2.15 -4.20 -4.99
CA PHE A 116 1.44 -4.70 -6.15
C PHE A 116 1.06 -3.54 -7.10
N LEU A 117 1.46 -3.62 -8.38
CA LEU A 117 1.13 -2.59 -9.36
C LEU A 117 -0.33 -2.72 -9.84
N THR A 118 -1.13 -1.68 -9.62
CA THR A 118 -2.56 -1.68 -9.95
C THR A 118 -2.87 -1.20 -11.37
N ASN A 119 -2.06 -0.31 -11.95
CA ASN A 119 -2.25 0.27 -13.28
C ASN A 119 -1.26 -0.29 -14.32
N VAL A 120 -1.33 -1.61 -14.52
CA VAL A 120 -0.48 -2.33 -15.49
C VAL A 120 -0.68 -1.82 -16.91
N SER A 121 -1.90 -1.40 -17.28
CA SER A 121 -2.16 -0.78 -18.58
C SER A 121 -1.29 0.43 -18.86
N ASP A 122 -1.07 1.28 -17.85
CA ASP A 122 -0.35 2.54 -18.03
C ASP A 122 1.15 2.25 -18.23
N TYR A 123 1.67 1.28 -17.49
CA TYR A 123 3.03 0.78 -17.66
C TYR A 123 3.26 0.13 -19.04
N ALA A 124 2.31 -0.67 -19.52
CA ALA A 124 2.41 -1.27 -20.85
C ALA A 124 2.45 -0.19 -21.96
N ASN A 125 1.67 0.88 -21.77
CA ASN A 125 1.63 2.00 -22.72
C ASN A 125 2.97 2.76 -22.77
N THR A 126 3.64 2.96 -21.62
CA THR A 126 4.93 3.67 -21.60
C THR A 126 6.06 2.89 -22.27
N LYS A 127 6.06 1.55 -22.11
CA LYS A 127 6.95 0.66 -22.86
C LYS A 127 6.74 0.80 -24.37
N TRP A 128 5.49 0.81 -24.82
CA TRP A 128 5.17 0.98 -26.23
C TRP A 128 5.65 2.34 -26.78
N MET A 129 5.54 3.39 -25.97
CA MET A 129 5.93 4.76 -26.36
C MET A 129 7.45 5.05 -26.23
N ASN A 130 8.28 4.08 -25.84
CA ASN A 130 9.73 4.26 -25.58
C ASN A 130 10.03 5.38 -24.56
N TYR A 131 9.14 5.63 -23.60
CA TYR A 131 9.47 6.55 -22.51
C TYR A 131 10.56 5.94 -21.63
N SER A 132 11.61 6.71 -21.33
CA SER A 132 12.65 6.27 -20.43
C SER A 132 12.09 6.15 -19.01
N ASN A 133 11.92 4.93 -18.52
CA ASN A 133 11.47 4.60 -17.15
C ASN A 133 12.45 5.07 -16.04
N HIS A 134 13.33 6.03 -16.31
CA HIS A 134 14.37 6.51 -15.39
C HIS A 134 13.88 7.55 -14.39
N LEU A 135 12.66 8.07 -14.53
CA LEU A 135 12.13 9.19 -13.73
C LEU A 135 10.87 8.86 -12.91
N ILE A 136 10.47 7.58 -12.84
CA ILE A 136 9.29 7.19 -12.08
C ILE A 136 9.59 7.36 -10.58
N ASN A 137 8.96 8.37 -9.98
CA ASN A 137 9.22 8.79 -8.61
C ASN A 137 7.94 9.06 -7.82
N LYS A 138 6.76 8.84 -8.40
CA LYS A 138 5.47 9.12 -7.77
C LYS A 138 4.53 7.96 -7.88
N ALA A 139 3.86 7.66 -6.77
CA ALA A 139 2.80 6.66 -6.76
C ALA A 139 1.80 6.92 -5.63
N TYR A 140 0.54 6.60 -5.88
CA TYR A 140 -0.48 6.53 -4.84
C TYR A 140 -0.35 5.19 -4.12
N MET A 141 -0.11 5.24 -2.82
CA MET A 141 0.02 4.05 -1.97
C MET A 141 -1.32 3.70 -1.32
N SER A 142 -1.64 2.42 -1.32
CA SER A 142 -2.89 1.92 -0.80
C SER A 142 -2.73 0.52 -0.22
N GLY A 143 -3.61 0.12 0.68
CA GLY A 143 -3.52 -1.17 1.36
C GLY A 143 -4.88 -1.85 1.46
N LEU A 144 -4.90 -3.17 1.33
CA LEU A 144 -6.08 -3.98 1.62
C LEU A 144 -5.83 -4.76 2.90
N SER A 145 -6.73 -4.66 3.88
CA SER A 145 -6.60 -5.39 5.14
C SER A 145 -7.76 -6.36 5.35
N THR A 146 -7.44 -7.53 5.90
CA THR A 146 -8.44 -8.55 6.25
C THR A 146 -8.60 -8.73 7.76
N ASN A 147 -7.79 -8.03 8.54
CA ASN A 147 -7.83 -8.02 9.99
C ASN A 147 -7.12 -6.76 10.49
N GLY A 148 -7.86 -5.93 11.22
CA GLY A 148 -7.36 -4.70 11.78
C GLY A 148 -7.93 -4.44 13.16
N LYS A 149 -7.19 -3.69 13.96
CA LYS A 149 -7.61 -3.21 15.28
C LYS A 149 -7.33 -1.73 15.39
N ILE A 150 -8.28 -1.00 15.95
CA ILE A 150 -8.09 0.40 16.33
C ILE A 150 -7.53 0.43 17.75
N ILE A 151 -6.37 1.07 17.90
CA ILE A 151 -5.72 1.30 19.19
C ILE A 151 -5.72 2.80 19.50
N LEU A 152 -5.58 3.13 20.78
CA LEU A 152 -5.52 4.51 21.24
C LEU A 152 -4.23 5.18 20.80
N ASP A 153 -4.25 6.51 20.78
CA ASP A 153 -3.05 7.30 20.63
C ASP A 153 -2.06 7.04 21.77
N ILE A 154 -0.81 7.43 21.57
CA ILE A 154 0.15 7.54 22.66
C ILE A 154 -0.07 8.88 23.34
N GLU A 155 -0.09 8.88 24.67
CA GLU A 155 -0.19 10.11 25.46
C GLU A 155 1.06 10.97 25.18
N GLN A 156 0.92 11.97 24.30
CA GLN A 156 1.98 12.91 24.02
C GLN A 156 2.15 13.83 25.23
N LEU A 157 3.30 13.75 25.91
CA LEU A 157 3.70 14.78 26.87
C LEU A 157 3.65 16.16 26.17
N PRO A 158 3.24 17.22 26.88
CA PRO A 158 3.00 18.52 26.28
C PRO A 158 4.22 18.99 25.47
N PRO A 159 3.99 19.63 24.31
CA PRO A 159 4.98 19.68 23.25
C PRO A 159 6.16 20.56 23.62
N SER A 160 7.37 20.01 23.64
CA SER A 160 8.55 20.77 23.24
C SER A 160 8.51 20.92 21.71
N THR A 161 7.64 21.83 21.27
CA THR A 161 7.46 22.22 19.88
C THR A 161 8.79 22.47 19.17
N LYS A 162 8.91 21.92 17.95
CA LYS A 162 9.89 22.19 16.88
C LYS A 162 11.05 21.21 16.66
N GLU A 163 11.33 20.27 17.56
CA GLU A 163 12.51 19.40 17.37
C GLU A 163 12.27 18.15 16.52
N HIS A 164 11.06 17.60 16.47
CA HIS A 164 10.80 16.34 15.75
C HIS A 164 10.92 16.46 14.21
N ASN A 165 10.44 17.56 13.61
CA ASN A 165 10.56 17.76 12.15
C ASN A 165 11.96 18.19 11.69
N HIS A 166 12.79 18.72 12.60
CA HIS A 166 14.20 19.04 12.31
C HIS A 166 15.13 17.83 12.51
N SER A 167 14.67 16.80 13.24
CA SER A 167 15.39 15.56 13.50
C SER A 167 15.55 14.72 12.23
N SER A 168 14.48 14.44 11.46
CA SER A 168 14.55 13.54 10.30
C SER A 168 15.45 14.08 9.17
N ALA A 169 15.34 15.37 8.84
CA ALA A 169 16.20 15.99 7.82
C ALA A 169 17.69 16.07 8.23
N ASN A 170 18.00 16.25 9.52
CA ASN A 170 19.38 16.21 10.00
C ASN A 170 19.90 14.77 10.09
N ARG A 171 19.06 13.82 10.49
CA ARG A 171 19.39 12.39 10.53
C ARG A 171 19.72 11.86 9.14
N ASN A 172 18.95 12.23 8.11
CA ASN A 172 19.23 11.82 6.73
C ASN A 172 20.58 12.35 6.22
N LYS A 173 20.92 13.61 6.52
CA LYS A 173 22.24 14.16 6.18
C LYS A 173 23.38 13.43 6.88
N LEU A 174 23.20 13.06 8.15
CA LEU A 174 24.19 12.27 8.90
C LEU A 174 24.33 10.86 8.33
N ILE A 175 23.23 10.22 7.91
CA ILE A 175 23.25 8.90 7.25
C ILE A 175 24.00 8.97 5.91
N GLU A 176 23.74 9.98 5.09
CA GLU A 176 24.46 10.19 3.83
C GLU A 176 25.95 10.42 4.05
N ALA A 177 26.32 11.29 5.00
CA ALA A 177 27.72 11.55 5.35
C ALA A 177 28.41 10.28 5.88
N ALA A 178 27.74 9.50 6.72
CA ALA A 178 28.27 8.22 7.22
C ALA A 178 28.49 7.21 6.08
N ARG A 179 27.58 7.13 5.08
CA ARG A 179 27.78 6.30 3.87
C ARG A 179 29.01 6.72 3.06
N GLN A 180 29.35 8.01 3.08
CA GLN A 180 30.54 8.55 2.43
C GLN A 180 31.83 8.35 3.24
N GLY A 181 31.75 7.72 4.42
CA GLY A 181 32.90 7.42 5.28
C GLY A 181 33.21 8.49 6.33
N ASP A 182 32.30 9.42 6.59
CA ASP A 182 32.46 10.42 7.65
C ASP A 182 32.36 9.76 9.04
N ARG A 183 33.51 9.68 9.71
CA ARG A 183 33.62 9.06 11.04
C ARG A 183 32.85 9.83 12.11
N THR A 184 32.75 11.15 11.99
CA THR A 184 32.06 11.99 12.97
C THR A 184 30.54 11.82 12.90
N ALA A 185 30.01 11.70 11.68
CA ALA A 185 28.60 11.36 11.48
C ALA A 185 28.28 9.96 12.02
N MET A 186 29.19 8.99 11.83
CA MET A 186 29.02 7.63 12.33
C MET A 186 29.05 7.55 13.86
N GLU A 187 29.94 8.31 14.51
CA GLU A 187 30.00 8.44 15.97
C GLU A 187 28.73 9.10 16.54
N SER A 188 28.24 10.16 15.90
CA SER A 188 27.00 10.85 16.31
C SER A 188 25.78 9.91 16.24
N LEU A 189 25.60 9.21 15.12
CA LEU A 189 24.50 8.24 14.96
C LEU A 189 24.58 7.11 15.98
N THR A 190 25.79 6.65 16.31
CA THR A 190 26.00 5.59 17.31
C THR A 190 25.59 6.04 18.71
N LEU A 191 25.91 7.27 19.10
CA LEU A 191 25.52 7.82 20.40
C LEU A 191 24.01 8.00 20.49
N ASP A 192 23.38 8.53 19.44
CA ASP A 192 21.92 8.69 19.38
C ASP A 192 21.22 7.33 19.51
N ASP A 193 21.72 6.30 18.82
CA ASP A 193 21.16 4.95 18.88
C ASP A 193 21.33 4.31 20.29
N MET A 194 22.46 4.56 20.98
CA MET A 194 22.66 4.11 22.37
C MET A 194 21.67 4.78 23.34
N ASP A 195 21.40 6.07 23.16
CA ASP A 195 20.44 6.81 23.98
C ASP A 195 19.01 6.33 23.75
N ILE A 196 18.61 6.14 22.48
CA ILE A 196 17.30 5.59 22.11
C ILE A 196 17.13 4.20 22.71
N TYR A 197 18.12 3.31 22.56
CA TYR A 197 18.08 1.95 23.11
C TYR A 197 17.88 1.97 24.63
N THR A 198 18.61 2.84 25.33
CA THR A 198 18.51 2.99 26.79
C THR A 198 17.13 3.48 27.22
N GLN A 199 16.56 4.46 26.51
CA GLN A 199 15.21 4.98 26.79
C GLN A 199 14.13 3.92 26.54
N VAL A 200 14.18 3.24 25.39
CA VAL A 200 13.23 2.18 25.03
C VAL A 200 13.29 1.04 26.02
N ASN A 201 14.49 0.58 26.40
CA ASN A 201 14.65 -0.51 27.35
C ASN A 201 14.07 -0.15 28.73
N ARG A 202 14.28 1.08 29.21
CA ARG A 202 13.69 1.56 30.47
C ARG A 202 12.17 1.58 30.41
N ARG A 203 11.59 2.14 29.34
CA ARG A 203 10.13 2.25 29.20
C ARG A 203 9.47 0.87 29.02
N SER A 204 10.10 -0.03 28.26
CA SER A 204 9.60 -1.39 28.00
C SER A 204 9.43 -2.23 29.27
N HIS A 205 10.17 -1.93 30.34
CA HIS A 205 9.98 -2.60 31.64
C HIS A 205 8.70 -2.21 32.37
N TYR A 206 8.14 -1.03 32.12
CA TYR A 206 7.05 -0.46 32.91
C TYR A 206 5.81 -0.06 32.09
N GLU A 207 5.94 0.07 30.77
CA GLU A 207 4.89 0.46 29.83
C GLU A 207 4.58 -0.68 28.83
N ASP A 208 3.36 -0.71 28.28
CA ASP A 208 3.04 -1.58 27.15
C ASP A 208 3.83 -1.12 25.91
N ILE A 209 4.39 -2.06 25.15
CA ILE A 209 5.11 -1.82 23.90
C ILE A 209 4.28 -0.94 22.95
N LEU A 210 2.95 -1.12 22.89
CA LEU A 210 2.07 -0.30 22.04
C LEU A 210 1.92 1.15 22.52
N SER A 211 2.34 1.46 23.75
CA SER A 211 2.41 2.82 24.30
C SER A 211 3.80 3.45 24.08
N ILE A 212 4.78 2.66 23.66
CA ILE A 212 6.15 3.12 23.38
C ILE A 212 6.34 3.33 21.88
N VAL A 213 5.85 2.39 21.07
CA VAL A 213 6.00 2.40 19.60
C VAL A 213 4.88 3.20 18.96
N GLU A 214 5.24 4.31 18.32
CA GLU A 214 4.32 5.23 17.65
C GLU A 214 3.77 4.64 16.35
N THR A 215 4.66 4.37 15.39
CA THR A 215 4.36 3.71 14.12
C THR A 215 5.22 2.47 13.91
N ASN A 216 4.77 1.57 13.04
CA ASN A 216 5.50 0.38 12.65
C ASN A 216 5.22 0.04 11.20
N PHE A 217 6.22 -0.46 10.49
CA PHE A 217 6.07 -0.99 9.14
C PHE A 217 7.07 -2.12 8.95
N MET A 218 6.58 -3.36 8.90
CA MET A 218 7.44 -4.56 8.84
C MET A 218 6.92 -5.56 7.82
N PRO A 219 7.79 -6.25 7.06
CA PRO A 219 7.38 -7.38 6.23
C PRO A 219 6.62 -8.42 7.03
N TYR A 220 5.60 -9.01 6.41
CA TYR A 220 4.77 -10.02 7.05
C TYR A 220 4.56 -11.24 6.15
N GLY A 221 4.93 -12.42 6.66
CA GLY A 221 4.77 -13.67 5.93
C GLY A 221 5.83 -13.89 4.84
N ILE A 222 5.49 -14.72 3.86
CA ILE A 222 6.38 -15.12 2.75
C ILE A 222 6.18 -14.21 1.52
N GLU A 223 5.00 -13.59 1.41
CA GLU A 223 4.66 -12.73 0.28
C GLU A 223 5.28 -11.35 0.45
N THR A 224 6.00 -10.88 -0.58
CA THR A 224 6.82 -9.67 -0.54
C THR A 224 6.04 -8.37 -0.38
N GLU A 225 4.75 -8.40 -0.72
CA GLU A 225 3.85 -7.24 -0.72
C GLU A 225 3.02 -7.11 0.57
N HIS A 226 3.31 -7.96 1.55
CA HIS A 226 2.54 -8.04 2.80
C HIS A 226 3.29 -7.38 3.93
N TYR A 227 2.60 -6.50 4.65
CA TYR A 227 3.20 -5.73 5.73
C TYR A 227 2.30 -5.70 6.96
N SER A 228 2.92 -5.74 8.13
CA SER A 228 2.29 -5.45 9.41
C SER A 228 2.57 -3.99 9.75
N ILE A 229 1.50 -3.22 9.92
CA ILE A 229 1.61 -1.78 10.15
C ILE A 229 0.93 -1.33 11.44
N ILE A 230 1.51 -0.30 12.04
CA ILE A 230 0.86 0.55 13.04
C ILE A 230 0.98 1.97 12.51
N GLY A 231 -0.14 2.65 12.30
CA GLY A 231 -0.13 4.00 11.75
C GLY A 231 -1.23 4.88 12.34
N ASN A 232 -1.02 6.19 12.28
CA ASN A 232 -1.95 7.21 12.75
C ASN A 232 -3.08 7.38 11.74
N ILE A 233 -4.33 7.34 12.21
CA ILE A 233 -5.51 7.60 11.38
C ILE A 233 -5.67 9.11 11.28
N LEU A 234 -5.54 9.63 10.06
CA LEU A 234 -5.73 11.05 9.76
C LEU A 234 -7.21 11.36 9.54
N ASP A 235 -7.86 10.55 8.72
CA ASP A 235 -9.29 10.60 8.46
C ASP A 235 -9.80 9.20 8.08
N TYR A 236 -11.13 9.07 7.98
CA TYR A 236 -11.75 7.89 7.43
C TYR A 236 -13.04 8.22 6.68
N THR A 237 -13.37 7.38 5.71
CA THR A 237 -14.66 7.39 5.01
C THR A 237 -15.32 6.02 5.15
N LEU A 238 -16.61 6.00 5.46
CA LEU A 238 -17.40 4.78 5.48
C LEU A 238 -18.17 4.68 4.16
N CYS A 239 -17.77 3.74 3.33
CA CYS A 239 -18.39 3.46 2.04
C CYS A 239 -19.18 2.15 2.12
N LYS A 240 -20.14 1.98 1.21
CA LYS A 240 -20.92 0.75 1.09
C LYS A 240 -20.59 0.06 -0.22
N ASN A 241 -20.49 -1.27 -0.20
CA ASN A 241 -20.34 -2.04 -1.43
C ASN A 241 -21.69 -2.15 -2.14
N ASP A 242 -21.77 -1.69 -3.40
CA ASP A 242 -23.00 -1.64 -4.20
C ASP A 242 -23.57 -3.03 -4.51
N TYR A 243 -22.72 -4.06 -4.56
CA TYR A 243 -23.10 -5.43 -4.87
C TYR A 243 -23.53 -6.21 -3.62
N THR A 244 -22.74 -6.16 -2.55
CA THR A 244 -22.98 -6.94 -1.33
C THR A 244 -23.73 -6.19 -0.23
N ASN A 245 -23.80 -4.86 -0.32
CA ASN A 245 -24.28 -3.97 0.72
C ASN A 245 -23.45 -3.97 2.03
N ASP A 246 -22.24 -4.54 2.00
CA ASP A 246 -21.32 -4.51 3.14
C ASP A 246 -20.71 -3.11 3.33
N ASN A 247 -20.50 -2.73 4.58
CA ASN A 247 -19.80 -1.50 4.93
C ASN A 247 -18.27 -1.71 4.88
N VAL A 248 -17.57 -0.77 4.27
CA VAL A 248 -16.12 -0.78 4.08
C VAL A 248 -15.57 0.56 4.59
N TYR A 249 -14.64 0.50 5.54
CA TYR A 249 -13.87 1.65 5.96
C TYR A 249 -12.71 1.88 5.01
N LEU A 250 -12.58 3.11 4.51
CA LEU A 250 -11.39 3.62 3.87
C LEU A 250 -10.67 4.53 4.87
N LEU A 251 -9.54 4.06 5.40
CA LEU A 251 -8.76 4.77 6.41
C LEU A 251 -7.57 5.46 5.74
N ASN A 252 -7.45 6.78 5.86
CA ASN A 252 -6.22 7.47 5.50
C ASN A 252 -5.27 7.40 6.68
N VAL A 253 -4.17 6.68 6.49
CA VAL A 253 -3.21 6.34 7.54
C VAL A 253 -1.83 6.87 7.19
N GLU A 254 -1.20 7.48 8.18
CA GLU A 254 0.22 7.84 8.16
C GLU A 254 1.02 6.81 8.97
N THR A 255 2.07 6.26 8.37
CA THR A 255 3.02 5.38 9.07
C THR A 255 4.42 5.68 8.57
N ASN A 256 5.36 6.02 9.46
CA ASN A 256 6.75 6.32 9.10
C ASN A 256 6.86 7.35 7.95
N GLU A 257 6.10 8.45 8.04
CA GLU A 257 6.00 9.50 7.01
C GLU A 257 5.39 9.05 5.66
N MET A 258 4.92 7.81 5.55
CA MET A 258 4.18 7.32 4.38
C MET A 258 2.68 7.52 4.57
N LEU A 259 2.04 8.11 3.57
CA LEU A 259 0.59 8.28 3.51
C LEU A 259 -0.02 7.23 2.60
N MET A 260 -1.04 6.55 3.10
CA MET A 260 -1.77 5.54 2.33
C MET A 260 -3.23 5.40 2.73
N THR A 261 -4.05 4.96 1.79
CA THR A 261 -5.46 4.62 2.06
C THR A 261 -5.60 3.12 2.25
N ILE A 262 -6.15 2.69 3.38
CA ILE A 262 -6.37 1.29 3.72
C ILE A 262 -7.87 0.98 3.63
N ALA A 263 -8.24 -0.01 2.82
CA ALA A 263 -9.61 -0.56 2.84
C ALA A 263 -9.70 -1.76 3.79
N ILE A 264 -10.70 -1.74 4.66
CA ILE A 264 -11.05 -2.86 5.54
C ILE A 264 -12.57 -2.95 5.70
N ASN A 265 -13.11 -4.17 5.68
CA ASN A 265 -14.53 -4.40 5.95
C ASN A 265 -14.83 -4.11 7.41
N GLU A 266 -15.97 -3.47 7.70
CA GLU A 266 -16.42 -3.20 9.07
C GLU A 266 -16.46 -4.48 9.92
N LYS A 267 -16.83 -5.62 9.33
CA LYS A 267 -16.86 -6.94 10.01
C LYS A 267 -15.50 -7.43 10.48
N ASP A 268 -14.42 -6.93 9.85
CA ASP A 268 -13.03 -7.36 10.06
C ASP A 268 -12.22 -6.37 10.89
N LEU A 269 -12.82 -5.23 11.25
CA LEU A 269 -12.21 -4.17 12.04
C LEU A 269 -12.66 -4.25 13.49
N LEU A 270 -11.73 -4.44 14.42
CA LEU A 270 -12.01 -4.37 15.84
C LEU A 270 -11.83 -2.93 16.36
N GLY A 271 -12.91 -2.35 16.89
CA GLY A 271 -12.91 -0.99 17.42
C GLY A 271 -13.39 0.04 16.39
N LEU A 272 -13.55 1.28 16.82
CA LEU A 272 -14.11 2.35 15.99
C LEU A 272 -13.00 3.28 15.48
N PRO A 273 -12.84 3.46 14.16
CA PRO A 273 -11.84 4.37 13.62
C PRO A 273 -12.20 5.81 13.96
N ALA A 274 -11.19 6.62 14.29
CA ALA A 274 -11.34 8.04 14.51
C ALA A 274 -10.00 8.74 14.26
N PRO A 275 -9.99 10.00 13.78
CA PRO A 275 -8.78 10.80 13.74
C PRO A 275 -8.09 10.85 15.12
N GLY A 276 -6.76 10.74 15.13
CA GLY A 276 -5.97 10.66 16.37
C GLY A 276 -6.02 9.30 17.06
N ARG A 277 -6.66 8.28 16.48
CA ARG A 277 -6.44 6.88 16.86
C ARG A 277 -5.45 6.24 15.90
N ARG A 278 -4.99 5.05 16.23
CA ARG A 278 -4.05 4.31 15.39
C ARG A 278 -4.67 3.03 14.85
N PHE A 279 -4.35 2.72 13.61
CA PHE A 279 -4.68 1.46 12.97
C PHE A 279 -3.52 0.48 13.18
N LYS A 280 -3.80 -0.72 13.67
CA LYS A 280 -2.86 -1.85 13.71
C LYS A 280 -3.44 -2.99 12.89
N GLY A 281 -2.73 -3.44 11.86
CA GLY A 281 -3.21 -4.53 11.03
C GLY A 281 -2.20 -5.01 10.01
N GLU A 282 -2.55 -6.11 9.36
CA GLU A 282 -1.81 -6.64 8.21
C GLU A 282 -2.44 -6.10 6.93
N ILE A 283 -1.61 -5.64 6.01
CA ILE A 283 -2.01 -5.09 4.73
C ILE A 283 -1.33 -5.83 3.58
N TRP A 284 -2.07 -6.00 2.48
CA TRP A 284 -1.49 -6.22 1.16
C TRP A 284 -1.31 -4.86 0.50
N LEU A 285 -0.05 -4.47 0.30
CA LEU A 285 0.33 -3.17 -0.23
C LEU A 285 0.16 -3.11 -1.74
N GLN A 286 -0.48 -2.05 -2.20
CA GLN A 286 -0.78 -1.80 -3.61
C GLN A 286 -0.38 -0.37 -3.98
N GLY A 287 0.11 -0.19 -5.20
CA GLY A 287 0.51 1.11 -5.73
C GLY A 287 -0.12 1.40 -7.09
N ASN A 288 -0.51 2.65 -7.29
CA ASN A 288 -0.84 3.20 -8.60
C ASN A 288 0.26 4.19 -8.99
N VAL A 289 1.06 3.83 -9.97
CA VAL A 289 2.27 4.58 -10.34
C VAL A 289 1.94 5.67 -11.34
N ILE A 290 2.49 6.87 -11.14
CA ILE A 290 2.34 7.99 -12.06
C ILE A 290 3.50 7.92 -13.05
N PHE A 291 3.19 7.49 -14.29
CA PHE A 291 4.15 7.35 -15.38
C PHE A 291 4.30 8.63 -16.22
#